data_AF-A0A7S2KJT9-F1
#
_entry.id   AF-A0A7S2KJT9-F1
#
_cell.length_a   1.000
_cell.length_b   1.000
_cell.length_c   1.000
_cell.angle_alpha   90.00
_cell.angle_beta   90.00
_cell.angle_gamma   90.00
#
_symmetry.space_group_name_H-M   'P 1'
#
loop_
_entity.id
_entity.type
_entity.pdbx_description
1 polymer ?
#
loop_
_entity_poly.entity_id
_entity_poly.type
_entity_poly.pdbx_seq_one_letter_code
_entity_poly.pdbx_strand_id
1 'polypeptide(L)'
;MAATPSVKRASSSVRYDRIRGALWGIYIGDAVAMPAHWYYDVRDLRETYGLIKGYIKPVDKKPGSILGKSNLYGAGRSRGMGAGKNKLIVGRLILKGKEKYWKEPDWFYHRGMSAGENTLE
;
A
#
# COMPACT_ATOMS: atom_id res chain seq x y z
N MET A 1 22.14 -0.56 47.75
CA MET A 1 20.96 -0.18 46.92
C MET A 1 21.46 0.72 45.80
N ALA A 2 21.35 0.29 44.54
CA ALA A 2 21.80 1.10 43.40
C ALA A 2 20.68 2.06 42.97
N ALA A 3 20.99 3.35 42.84
CA ALA A 3 20.04 4.36 42.38
C ALA A 3 19.63 4.10 40.93
N THR A 4 18.33 4.07 40.67
CA THR A 4 17.76 3.92 39.33
C THR A 4 18.10 5.15 38.49
N PRO A 5 18.55 5.03 37.23
CA PRO A 5 18.89 6.20 36.44
C PRO A 5 17.64 7.03 36.13
N SER A 6 17.72 8.34 36.39
CA SER A 6 16.69 9.29 35.99
C SER A 6 16.69 9.44 34.46
N VAL A 7 15.63 8.99 33.80
CA VAL A 7 15.44 9.20 32.35
C VAL A 7 15.08 10.67 32.12
N LYS A 8 15.99 11.44 31.52
CA LYS A 8 15.69 12.82 31.09
C LYS A 8 14.60 12.80 30.01
N ARG A 9 13.44 13.39 30.29
CA ARG A 9 12.37 13.59 29.29
C ARG A 9 12.78 14.69 28.32
N ALA A 10 12.61 14.45 27.02
CA ALA A 10 12.80 15.47 25.98
C ALA A 10 11.89 16.68 26.24
N SER A 11 12.29 17.88 25.81
CA SER A 11 11.47 19.10 25.93
C SER A 11 10.13 18.97 25.20
N SER A 12 9.16 19.82 25.54
CA SER A 12 7.87 19.87 24.85
C SER A 12 8.06 20.11 23.34
N SER A 13 8.93 21.03 22.94
CA SER A 13 9.22 21.34 21.53
C SER A 13 9.75 20.12 20.77
N VAL A 14 10.70 19.39 21.35
CA VAL A 14 11.26 18.17 20.74
C VAL A 14 10.19 17.07 20.63
N ARG A 15 9.31 16.92 21.63
CA ARG A 15 8.21 15.95 21.53
C ARG A 15 7.21 16.31 20.43
N TYR A 16 6.84 17.60 20.32
CA TYR A 16 5.95 18.07 19.26
C TYR A 16 6.55 17.85 17.88
N ASP A 17 7.83 18.14 17.70
CA ASP A 17 8.55 17.90 16.45
C ASP A 17 8.53 16.41 16.07
N ARG A 18 8.84 15.52 17.02
CA ARG A 18 8.79 14.06 16.79
C ARG A 18 7.40 13.56 16.44
N ILE A 19 6.35 14.10 17.07
CA ILE A 19 4.96 13.75 16.74
C ILE A 19 4.62 14.22 15.31
N ARG A 20 4.97 15.45 14.95
CA ARG A 20 4.77 15.95 13.59
C ARG A 20 5.52 15.11 12.56
N GLY A 21 6.79 14.83 12.83
CA GLY A 21 7.62 13.97 11.98
C GLY A 21 7.05 12.56 11.83
N ALA A 22 6.50 11.97 12.89
CA ALA A 22 5.87 10.65 12.83
C ALA A 22 4.60 10.68 11.98
N LEU A 23 3.74 11.69 12.16
CA LEU A 23 2.51 11.84 11.38
C LEU A 23 2.81 12.01 9.90
N TRP A 24 3.72 12.91 9.54
CA TRP A 24 4.16 13.07 8.16
C TRP A 24 4.89 11.84 7.62
N GLY A 25 5.71 11.20 8.46
CA GLY A 25 6.47 10.01 8.10
C GLY A 25 5.60 8.82 7.67
N ILE A 26 4.41 8.65 8.27
CA ILE A 26 3.46 7.62 7.84
C ILE A 26 2.98 7.88 6.41
N TYR A 27 2.57 9.12 6.10
CA TYR A 27 2.09 9.48 4.75
C TYR A 27 3.20 9.44 3.70
N ILE A 28 4.38 9.95 4.04
CA ILE A 28 5.57 9.92 3.18
C ILE A 28 6.00 8.48 2.91
N GLY A 29 6.08 7.67 3.97
CA GLY A 29 6.50 6.28 3.88
C GLY A 29 5.56 5.45 3.00
N ASP A 30 4.24 5.62 3.16
CA ASP A 30 3.26 4.97 2.31
C ASP A 30 3.37 5.40 0.84
N ALA A 31 3.47 6.72 0.57
CA ALA A 31 3.59 7.24 -0.80
C ALA A 31 4.89 6.81 -1.51
N VAL A 32 6.01 6.70 -0.78
CA VAL A 32 7.28 6.17 -1.31
C VAL A 32 7.20 4.66 -1.55
N ALA A 33 6.52 3.91 -0.68
CA ALA A 33 6.38 2.46 -0.78
C ALA A 33 5.34 2.00 -1.82
N MET A 34 4.37 2.86 -2.16
CA MET A 34 3.29 2.57 -3.10
C MET A 34 3.71 1.85 -4.39
N PRO A 35 4.72 2.30 -5.18
CA PRO A 35 5.14 1.61 -6.40
C PRO A 35 5.78 0.23 -6.15
N ALA A 36 6.33 0.00 -4.95
CA ALA A 36 6.96 -1.25 -4.55
C ALA A 36 5.99 -2.25 -3.90
N HIS A 37 4.81 -1.79 -3.48
CA HIS A 37 3.82 -2.64 -2.82
C HIS A 37 3.48 -3.84 -3.74
N TRP A 38 3.40 -5.04 -3.19
CA TRP A 38 3.13 -6.31 -3.91
C TRP A 38 4.28 -6.85 -4.79
N TYR A 39 5.48 -6.29 -4.68
CA TYR A 39 6.70 -6.98 -5.11
C TYR A 39 7.21 -7.89 -3.99
N TYR A 40 7.13 -9.20 -4.23
CA TYR A 40 7.69 -10.21 -3.31
C TYR A 40 9.12 -10.61 -3.64
N ASP A 41 9.59 -10.38 -4.87
CA ASP A 41 11.00 -10.54 -5.28
C ASP A 41 11.64 -9.16 -5.43
N VAL A 42 12.70 -8.91 -4.65
CA VAL A 42 13.43 -7.64 -4.69
C VAL A 42 14.22 -7.45 -5.98
N ARG A 43 14.53 -8.53 -6.71
CA ARG A 43 15.17 -8.46 -8.04
C ARG A 43 14.20 -7.91 -9.07
N ASP A 44 12.99 -8.44 -9.11
CA ASP A 44 11.89 -7.94 -9.97
C ASP A 44 11.60 -6.44 -9.68
N LEU A 45 11.58 -6.06 -8.41
CA LEU A 45 11.42 -4.65 -8.02
C LEU A 45 12.55 -3.78 -8.57
N ARG A 46 13.79 -4.24 -8.44
CA ARG A 46 14.99 -3.51 -8.88
C ARG A 46 15.11 -3.48 -10.40
N GLU A 47 14.70 -4.52 -11.10
CA GLU A 47 14.64 -4.55 -12.56
C GLU A 47 13.57 -3.58 -13.08
N THR A 48 12.43 -3.48 -12.40
CA THR A 48 11.33 -2.58 -12.80
C THR A 48 11.65 -1.11 -12.51
N TYR A 49 12.08 -0.78 -11.30
CA TYR A 49 12.20 0.62 -10.85
C TYR A 49 13.63 1.06 -10.52
N GLY A 50 14.61 0.15 -10.50
CA GLY A 50 15.94 0.45 -9.98
C GLY A 50 15.90 0.73 -8.48
N LEU A 51 16.55 1.83 -8.07
CA LEU A 51 16.52 2.32 -6.69
C LEU A 51 15.49 3.45 -6.57
N ILE A 52 14.46 3.23 -5.76
CA ILE A 52 13.45 4.24 -5.46
C ILE A 52 14.06 5.28 -4.52
N LYS A 53 14.24 6.52 -5.00
CA LYS A 53 14.85 7.64 -4.25
C LYS A 53 13.86 8.77 -3.94
N GLY A 54 12.60 8.61 -4.32
CA GLY A 54 11.56 9.62 -4.16
C GLY A 54 10.22 9.09 -4.64
N TYR A 55 9.26 10.01 -4.78
CA TYR A 55 7.94 9.67 -5.27
C TYR A 55 7.99 9.33 -6.76
N ILE A 56 7.53 8.15 -7.11
CA ILE A 56 7.44 7.70 -8.50
C ILE A 56 6.06 7.11 -8.78
N LYS A 57 5.65 7.20 -10.03
CA LYS A 57 4.41 6.60 -10.50
C LYS A 57 4.58 5.08 -10.60
N PRO A 58 3.59 4.27 -10.18
CA PRO A 58 3.65 2.83 -10.36
C PRO A 58 3.47 2.45 -11.83
N VAL A 59 4.04 1.32 -12.22
CA VAL A 59 3.71 0.67 -13.50
C VAL A 59 2.24 0.26 -13.52
N ASP A 60 1.62 0.28 -14.70
CA ASP A 60 0.24 -0.19 -14.83
C ASP A 60 0.16 -1.73 -14.75
N LYS A 61 1.15 -2.43 -15.29
CA LYS A 61 1.23 -3.89 -15.30
C LYS A 61 2.49 -4.38 -14.62
N LYS A 62 2.33 -5.42 -13.81
CA LYS A 62 3.37 -6.20 -13.15
C LYS A 62 3.21 -7.67 -13.55
N PRO A 63 4.08 -8.23 -14.41
CA PRO A 63 4.08 -9.65 -14.73
C PRO A 63 4.06 -10.52 -13.46
N GLY A 64 3.20 -11.53 -13.46
CA GLY A 64 3.04 -12.43 -12.30
C GLY A 64 2.24 -11.83 -11.15
N SER A 65 1.58 -10.68 -11.35
CA SER A 65 0.65 -10.13 -10.36
C SER A 65 -0.42 -11.14 -9.98
N ILE A 66 -0.67 -11.27 -8.68
CA ILE A 66 -1.71 -12.14 -8.14
C ILE A 66 -3.05 -11.44 -7.95
N LEU A 67 -3.20 -10.20 -8.45
CA LEU A 67 -4.41 -9.39 -8.35
C LEU A 67 -5.66 -10.17 -8.81
N GLY A 68 -5.56 -10.79 -9.98
CA GLY A 68 -6.62 -11.60 -10.58
C GLY A 68 -7.00 -12.87 -9.81
N LYS A 69 -6.23 -13.23 -8.77
CA LYS A 69 -6.46 -14.42 -7.92
C LYS A 69 -7.22 -14.09 -6.63
N SER A 70 -7.46 -12.81 -6.33
CA SER A 70 -8.22 -12.37 -5.16
C SER A 70 -9.73 -12.49 -5.36
N ASN A 71 -10.48 -12.91 -4.33
CA ASN A 71 -11.94 -12.96 -4.39
C ASN A 71 -12.54 -11.55 -4.23
N LEU A 72 -13.29 -11.10 -5.24
CA LEU A 72 -13.97 -9.79 -5.25
C LEU A 72 -15.30 -9.77 -4.47
N TYR A 73 -15.83 -10.93 -4.12
CA TYR A 73 -17.20 -11.11 -3.62
C TYR A 73 -17.23 -11.73 -2.22
N GLY A 74 -16.08 -11.90 -1.58
CA GLY A 74 -15.93 -12.46 -0.23
C GLY A 74 -14.47 -12.44 0.21
N ALA A 75 -14.22 -12.77 1.48
CA ALA A 75 -12.85 -12.91 1.98
C ALA A 75 -12.20 -14.19 1.43
N GLY A 76 -10.93 -14.10 0.98
CA GLY A 76 -10.10 -15.25 0.62
C GLY A 76 -9.76 -15.40 -0.86
N ARG A 77 -9.19 -16.57 -1.21
CA ARG A 77 -8.78 -16.97 -2.55
C ARG A 77 -9.67 -18.13 -3.03
N SER A 78 -10.94 -17.87 -3.34
CA SER A 78 -11.84 -18.89 -3.88
C SER A 78 -12.32 -18.54 -5.28
N ARG A 79 -12.19 -19.52 -6.18
CA ARG A 79 -12.70 -19.49 -7.54
C ARG A 79 -14.15 -19.98 -7.49
N GLY A 80 -15.09 -19.06 -7.39
CA GLY A 80 -16.48 -19.36 -7.74
C GLY A 80 -17.55 -18.92 -6.76
N MET A 81 -18.60 -18.38 -7.39
CA MET A 81 -20.00 -18.39 -7.01
C MET A 81 -20.47 -17.51 -5.85
N GLY A 82 -21.04 -16.37 -6.26
CA GLY A 82 -22.36 -15.99 -5.75
C GLY A 82 -22.39 -15.08 -4.54
N ALA A 83 -21.92 -13.83 -4.67
CA ALA A 83 -22.56 -12.76 -3.92
C ALA A 83 -23.57 -12.09 -4.87
N GLY A 84 -24.85 -12.13 -4.52
CA GLY A 84 -25.88 -11.40 -5.24
C GLY A 84 -25.47 -9.94 -5.49
N LYS A 85 -26.07 -9.34 -6.53
CA LYS A 85 -25.80 -7.98 -7.05
C LYS A 85 -25.71 -6.84 -6.01
N ASN A 86 -26.06 -7.09 -4.75
CA ASN A 86 -26.13 -6.13 -3.65
C ASN A 86 -24.97 -6.18 -2.62
N LYS A 87 -23.84 -6.86 -2.89
CA LYS A 87 -22.69 -6.94 -1.95
C LYS A 87 -21.36 -6.39 -2.49
N LEU A 88 -21.41 -5.39 -3.37
CA LEU A 88 -20.22 -4.76 -3.95
C LEU A 88 -19.52 -3.76 -2.99
N ILE A 89 -19.39 -4.07 -1.69
CA ILE A 89 -18.58 -3.22 -0.80
C ILE A 89 -17.13 -3.22 -1.29
N VAL A 90 -16.59 -4.40 -1.60
CA VAL A 90 -15.23 -4.52 -2.13
C VAL A 90 -15.14 -3.81 -3.48
N GLY A 91 -15.94 -4.18 -4.48
CA GLY A 91 -15.86 -3.55 -5.81
C GLY A 91 -16.15 -2.04 -5.85
N ARG A 92 -17.19 -1.58 -5.15
CA ARG A 92 -17.70 -0.20 -5.25
C ARG A 92 -17.03 0.75 -4.27
N LEU A 93 -16.84 0.33 -3.01
CA LEU A 93 -16.32 1.20 -1.95
C LEU A 93 -14.79 1.04 -1.79
N ILE A 94 -14.29 -0.20 -1.70
CA ILE A 94 -12.86 -0.46 -1.48
C ILE A 94 -12.06 -0.28 -2.77
N LEU A 95 -12.54 -0.85 -3.88
CA LEU A 95 -11.86 -0.77 -5.18
C LEU A 95 -12.28 0.44 -6.01
N LYS A 96 -13.26 1.22 -5.55
CA LYS A 96 -13.68 2.49 -6.17
C LYS A 96 -13.94 2.37 -7.68
N GLY A 97 -14.60 1.30 -8.13
CA GLY A 97 -14.90 1.09 -9.56
C GLY A 97 -13.75 0.49 -10.39
N LYS A 98 -12.65 0.07 -9.74
CA LYS A 98 -11.48 -0.56 -10.38
C LYS A 98 -11.57 -2.09 -10.45
N GLU A 99 -12.73 -2.69 -10.15
CA GLU A 99 -12.91 -4.15 -10.10
C GLU A 99 -12.62 -4.88 -11.43
N LYS A 100 -12.65 -4.16 -12.56
CA LYS A 100 -12.28 -4.72 -13.87
C LYS A 100 -10.83 -5.23 -13.92
N TYR A 101 -9.91 -4.59 -13.19
CA TYR A 101 -8.50 -4.98 -13.17
C TYR A 101 -8.24 -6.25 -12.34
N TRP A 102 -9.16 -6.61 -11.44
CA TRP A 102 -9.11 -7.83 -10.62
C TRP A 102 -9.56 -9.09 -11.36
N LYS A 103 -9.96 -8.98 -12.64
CA LYS A 103 -10.40 -10.13 -13.45
C LYS A 103 -9.37 -10.55 -14.48
N GLU A 104 -8.39 -9.69 -14.73
CA GLU A 104 -7.36 -9.88 -15.75
C GLU A 104 -5.99 -10.11 -15.09
N PRO A 105 -5.10 -10.90 -15.72
CA PRO A 105 -3.75 -11.12 -15.20
C PRO A 105 -2.90 -9.84 -15.27
N ASP A 106 -1.83 -9.83 -14.49
CA ASP A 106 -0.71 -8.87 -14.57
C ASP A 106 -1.03 -7.40 -14.27
N TRP A 107 -2.25 -7.01 -13.94
CA TRP A 107 -2.51 -5.65 -13.47
C TRP A 107 -1.87 -5.40 -12.10
N PHE A 108 -1.25 -4.23 -11.95
CA PHE A 108 -0.67 -3.81 -10.68
C PHE A 108 -1.73 -3.23 -9.73
N TYR A 109 -1.60 -3.47 -8.43
CA TYR A 109 -2.60 -3.09 -7.43
C TYR A 109 -2.86 -1.58 -7.40
N HIS A 110 -1.80 -0.79 -7.50
CA HIS A 110 -1.85 0.67 -7.43
C HIS A 110 -1.88 1.34 -8.80
N ARG A 111 -2.24 0.58 -9.84
CA ARG A 111 -2.28 1.10 -11.21
C ARG A 111 -3.15 2.35 -11.31
N GLY A 112 -2.65 3.35 -12.05
CA GLY A 112 -3.32 4.64 -12.22
C GLY A 112 -3.15 5.65 -11.07
N MET A 113 -2.46 5.32 -9.99
CA MET A 113 -2.02 6.34 -9.03
C MET A 113 -0.92 7.21 -9.64
N SER A 114 -0.79 8.44 -9.15
CA SER A 114 0.25 9.40 -9.49
C SER A 114 1.44 9.28 -8.53
N ALA A 115 2.58 9.84 -8.92
CA ALA A 115 3.74 9.91 -8.04
C ALA A 115 3.39 10.70 -6.77
N GLY A 116 3.56 10.09 -5.60
CA GLY A 116 3.35 10.74 -4.30
C GLY A 116 1.93 10.63 -3.76
N GLU A 117 1.01 9.97 -4.49
CA GLU A 117 -0.29 9.62 -3.93
C GLU A 117 -0.17 8.56 -2.83
N ASN A 118 -1.09 8.62 -1.88
CA ASN A 118 -1.14 7.76 -0.72
C ASN A 118 -2.18 6.64 -0.94
N THR A 119 -1.90 5.44 -0.44
CA THR A 119 -2.75 4.25 -0.62
C THR A 119 -3.88 4.15 0.40
N LEU A 120 -3.93 5.02 1.41
CA LEU A 120 -4.91 5.04 2.51
C LEU A 120 -6.27 5.67 2.13
N GLU A 121 -6.62 5.66 0.84
CA GLU A 121 -7.78 6.37 0.32
C GLU A 121 -9.17 5.78 0.70
#